data_AF-A0A7C0VWK7-F1
#
_entry.id   AF-A0A7C0VWK7-F1
#
_cell.length_a   1.000
_cell.length_b   1.000
_cell.length_c   1.000
_cell.angle_alpha   90.00
_cell.angle_beta   90.00
_cell.angle_gamma   90.00
#
_symmetry.space_group_name_H-M   'P 1'
#
loop_
_entity.id
_entity.type
_entity.pdbx_description
1 polymer ?
#
loop_
_entity_poly.entity_id
_entity_poly.type
_entity_poly.pdbx_seq_one_letter_code
_entity_poly.pdbx_strand_id
1 'polypeptide(L)'
;MTSRRTLIFFILIFLTYFTVQYAGSDIQAATSEITDISVQAVDGTTEIQISTSAPLSYTVYKPADPYRVVVELQEVGLGRFRDKIVVDRAGVMEIIPSTTGGTVKNARLEIILTVPADVEPTQQGDLLVLAFSNPEAGTASSASYMDAGTVEKVELRRYTDRALVVITGDGRMYPEVFELDGNKVVVDIPDVSSSAEAPTTFAPPVMGVRVNEQADRTRVVIDVADSAGHDMSTEGNQVILTFKAAAAKTPASAPPAEQKMRAFATKEYTGEKISIDFQDAELIHIFRLIADVSGYNIVVSPAVSGKFSMKLDNIPWDQALDIILRNYNLSKRVEDKIIR
;
A
#
# COMPACT_ATOMS: atom_id res chain seq x y z
N MET A 1 9.30 59.98 -88.25
CA MET A 1 9.41 60.59 -86.91
C MET A 1 8.63 59.70 -85.94
N THR A 2 9.28 58.70 -85.35
CA THR A 2 9.91 58.74 -84.00
C THR A 2 8.89 58.72 -82.85
N SER A 3 8.76 57.53 -82.24
CA SER A 3 8.79 57.26 -80.79
C SER A 3 7.92 58.09 -79.85
N ARG A 4 7.06 57.43 -79.06
CA ARG A 4 7.37 57.17 -77.64
C ARG A 4 6.42 56.16 -77.00
N ARG A 5 7.05 55.17 -76.37
CA ARG A 5 6.48 54.09 -75.56
C ARG A 5 6.09 54.66 -74.19
N THR A 6 4.90 54.31 -73.69
CA THR A 6 4.55 54.47 -72.27
C THR A 6 4.29 53.08 -71.71
N LEU A 7 5.25 52.60 -70.93
CA LEU A 7 5.25 51.29 -70.26
C LEU A 7 4.46 51.44 -68.96
N ILE A 8 3.31 50.79 -68.83
CA ILE A 8 2.56 50.70 -67.57
C ILE A 8 3.08 49.46 -66.82
N PHE A 9 3.79 49.70 -65.71
CA PHE A 9 4.24 48.69 -64.77
C PHE A 9 3.02 48.16 -63.97
N PHE A 10 2.69 46.88 -64.13
CA PHE A 10 1.86 46.16 -63.18
C PHE A 10 2.73 45.73 -62.00
N ILE A 11 2.53 46.34 -60.84
CA ILE A 11 3.14 45.89 -59.58
C ILE A 11 2.37 44.66 -59.11
N LEU A 12 3.01 43.49 -59.24
CA LEU A 12 2.53 42.22 -58.72
C LEU A 12 3.00 42.12 -57.27
N ILE A 13 2.11 42.41 -56.32
CA ILE A 13 2.37 42.23 -54.88
C ILE A 13 2.34 40.72 -54.60
N PHE A 14 3.51 40.11 -54.46
CA PHE A 14 3.65 38.73 -53.99
C PHE A 14 3.52 38.73 -52.46
N LEU A 15 2.33 38.42 -51.94
CA LEU A 15 2.11 38.21 -50.51
C LEU A 15 2.64 36.81 -50.17
N THR A 16 3.91 36.71 -49.80
CA THR A 16 4.47 35.46 -49.26
C THR A 16 3.88 35.22 -47.87
N TYR A 17 2.95 34.27 -47.77
CA TYR A 17 2.55 33.69 -46.49
C TYR A 17 3.75 32.92 -45.92
N PHE A 18 4.42 33.51 -44.93
CA PHE A 18 5.39 32.80 -44.11
C PHE A 18 4.61 32.05 -43.04
N THR A 19 4.23 30.80 -43.32
CA THR A 19 3.75 29.90 -42.28
C THR A 19 4.93 29.59 -41.38
N VAL A 20 4.93 30.16 -40.18
CA VAL A 20 5.75 29.65 -39.09
C VAL A 20 5.24 28.25 -38.79
N GLN A 21 5.96 27.25 -39.28
CA GLN A 21 5.74 25.87 -38.91
C GLN A 21 6.25 25.75 -37.47
N TYR A 22 5.34 25.97 -36.50
CA TYR A 22 5.55 25.49 -35.15
C TYR A 22 5.75 23.98 -35.29
N ALA A 23 7.00 23.54 -35.16
CA ALA A 23 7.24 22.18 -34.74
C ALA A 23 6.49 22.04 -33.42
N GLY A 24 5.35 21.37 -33.46
CA GLY A 24 4.70 20.87 -32.26
C GLY A 24 5.72 19.95 -31.61
N SER A 25 6.53 20.49 -30.72
CA SER A 25 6.90 19.72 -29.55
C SER A 25 5.56 19.32 -28.97
N ASP A 26 5.22 18.04 -29.10
CA ASP A 26 4.20 17.41 -28.27
C ASP A 26 4.65 17.66 -26.83
N ILE A 27 4.25 18.81 -26.27
CA ILE A 27 4.26 19.01 -24.83
C ILE A 27 3.12 18.11 -24.38
N GLN A 28 3.47 16.84 -24.20
CA GLN A 28 2.69 15.92 -23.41
C GLN A 28 2.64 16.58 -22.04
N ALA A 29 1.53 17.26 -21.75
CA ALA A 29 1.32 17.93 -20.49
C ALA A 29 1.61 16.90 -19.39
N ALA A 30 2.62 17.17 -18.57
CA ALA A 30 2.94 16.31 -17.45
C ALA A 30 1.66 16.24 -16.60
N THR A 31 1.07 15.04 -16.53
CA THR A 31 -0.08 14.82 -15.66
C THR A 31 0.38 15.11 -14.24
N SER A 32 -0.33 16.00 -13.53
CA SER A 32 -0.02 16.29 -12.12
C SER A 32 -0.06 14.98 -11.33
N GLU A 33 0.77 14.82 -10.30
CA GLU A 33 0.81 13.61 -9.48
C GLU A 33 0.83 13.98 -8.00
N ILE A 34 0.30 13.09 -7.16
CA ILE A 34 0.48 13.16 -5.71
C ILE A 34 1.97 12.95 -5.39
N THR A 35 2.57 13.95 -4.75
CA THR A 35 3.97 13.94 -4.33
C THR A 35 4.12 13.57 -2.86
N ASP A 36 3.16 13.97 -2.03
CA ASP A 36 3.15 13.63 -0.61
C ASP A 36 1.74 13.41 -0.03
N ILE A 37 1.64 12.52 0.96
CA ILE A 37 0.46 12.35 1.81
C ILE A 37 0.95 12.23 3.25
N SER A 38 0.56 13.16 4.11
CA SER A 38 0.93 13.14 5.53
C SER A 38 -0.29 13.32 6.42
N VAL A 39 -0.30 12.61 7.56
CA VAL A 39 -1.33 12.74 8.61
C VAL A 39 -0.67 13.23 9.88
N GLN A 40 -1.21 14.28 10.48
CA GLN A 40 -0.70 14.91 11.69
C GLN A 40 -1.83 15.21 12.66
N ALA A 41 -1.52 15.19 13.95
CA ALA A 41 -2.44 15.59 15.01
C ALA A 41 -1.84 16.84 15.69
N VAL A 42 -2.59 17.93 15.71
CA VAL A 42 -2.15 19.22 16.23
C VAL A 42 -3.30 19.80 17.06
N ASP A 43 -3.05 20.11 18.33
CA ASP A 43 -3.97 20.84 19.22
C ASP A 43 -5.41 20.30 19.30
N GLY A 44 -5.59 18.97 19.26
CA GLY A 44 -6.92 18.35 19.29
C GLY A 44 -7.61 18.24 17.92
N THR A 45 -6.89 18.54 16.85
CA THR A 45 -7.32 18.41 15.45
C THR A 45 -6.40 17.42 14.74
N THR A 46 -6.95 16.65 13.82
CA THR A 46 -6.17 15.90 12.83
C THR A 46 -6.17 16.66 11.52
N GLU A 47 -5.00 16.77 10.90
CA GLU A 47 -4.79 17.28 9.56
C GLU A 47 -4.24 16.20 8.64
N ILE A 48 -4.91 15.96 7.51
CA ILE A 48 -4.41 15.13 6.41
C ILE A 48 -4.00 16.07 5.28
N GLN A 49 -2.70 16.13 5.00
CA GLN A 49 -2.10 16.97 3.99
C GLN A 49 -1.77 16.14 2.75
N ILE A 50 -2.25 16.58 1.59
CA ILE A 50 -2.04 15.94 0.29
C ILE A 50 -1.41 16.97 -0.64
N SER A 51 -0.15 16.74 -1.02
CA SER A 51 0.62 17.61 -1.90
C SER A 51 0.68 17.04 -3.31
N THR A 52 0.59 17.90 -4.31
CA THR A 52 0.68 17.54 -5.73
C THR A 52 1.81 18.26 -6.45
N SER A 53 2.22 17.79 -7.63
CA SER A 53 3.29 18.43 -8.43
C SER A 53 2.86 19.70 -9.17
N ALA A 54 1.56 19.98 -9.20
CA ALA A 54 0.96 21.19 -9.76
C ALA A 54 -0.34 21.53 -9.01
N PRO A 55 -0.88 22.76 -9.11
CA PRO A 55 -2.16 23.11 -8.49
C PRO A 55 -3.28 22.11 -8.81
N LEU A 56 -4.05 21.75 -7.80
CA LEU A 56 -5.05 20.68 -7.87
C LEU A 56 -6.48 21.22 -7.99
N SER A 57 -7.39 20.39 -8.49
CA SER A 57 -8.83 20.57 -8.34
C SER A 57 -9.38 19.34 -7.65
N TYR A 58 -10.27 19.50 -6.67
CA TYR A 58 -10.71 18.38 -5.84
C TYR A 58 -12.21 18.38 -5.58
N THR A 59 -12.71 17.22 -5.18
CA THR A 59 -14.02 17.06 -4.56
C THR A 59 -13.86 16.20 -3.31
N VAL A 60 -14.35 16.69 -2.18
CA VAL A 60 -14.43 15.93 -0.93
C VAL A 60 -15.89 15.65 -0.66
N TYR A 61 -16.24 14.38 -0.44
CA TYR A 61 -17.59 14.02 -0.02
C TYR A 61 -17.56 12.93 1.04
N LYS A 62 -18.56 13.00 1.93
CA LYS A 62 -18.79 12.06 3.02
C LYS A 62 -19.90 11.10 2.59
N PRO A 63 -19.62 9.81 2.38
CA PRO A 63 -20.65 8.80 2.24
C PRO A 63 -21.55 8.75 3.48
N ALA A 64 -22.63 7.97 3.47
CA ALA A 64 -23.50 7.79 4.65
C ALA A 64 -22.77 7.21 5.90
N ASP A 65 -21.52 6.81 5.74
CA ASP A 65 -20.65 6.27 6.77
C ASP A 65 -19.79 7.39 7.38
N PRO A 66 -19.98 7.75 8.66
CA PRO A 66 -19.27 8.85 9.30
C PRO A 66 -17.79 8.56 9.58
N TYR A 67 -17.34 7.32 9.37
CA TYR A 67 -15.93 6.91 9.51
C TYR A 67 -15.20 6.91 8.16
N ARG A 68 -15.83 7.38 7.08
CA ARG A 68 -15.25 7.36 5.75
C ARG A 68 -15.32 8.73 5.09
N VAL A 69 -14.21 9.14 4.49
CA VAL A 69 -14.11 10.36 3.70
C VAL A 69 -13.51 10.02 2.35
N VAL A 70 -14.10 10.52 1.27
CA VAL A 70 -13.60 10.28 -0.08
C VAL A 70 -13.12 11.60 -0.67
N VAL A 71 -11.90 11.58 -1.21
CA VAL A 71 -11.27 12.71 -1.88
C VAL A 71 -10.99 12.29 -3.31
N GLU A 72 -11.50 13.05 -4.27
CA GLU A 72 -11.21 12.86 -5.69
C GLU A 72 -10.47 14.08 -6.23
N LEU A 73 -9.24 13.87 -6.71
CA LEU A 73 -8.39 14.89 -7.34
C LEU A 73 -8.53 14.76 -8.87
N GLN A 74 -8.94 15.85 -9.50
CA GLN A 74 -9.21 15.91 -10.94
C GLN A 74 -7.90 16.04 -11.72
N GLU A 75 -7.69 15.16 -12.70
CA GLU A 75 -6.51 15.16 -13.57
C GLU A 75 -5.16 14.97 -12.82
N VAL A 76 -5.22 14.42 -11.61
CA VAL A 76 -4.05 14.10 -10.78
C VAL A 76 -3.85 12.59 -10.72
N GLY A 77 -2.65 12.11 -11.02
CA GLY A 77 -2.23 10.72 -10.85
C GLY A 77 -1.80 10.39 -9.42
N LEU A 78 -1.83 9.10 -9.07
CA LEU A 78 -1.44 8.62 -7.74
C LEU A 78 0.06 8.75 -7.42
N GLY A 79 0.91 8.98 -8.43
CA GLY A 79 2.37 8.97 -8.26
C GLY A 79 2.86 7.65 -7.66
N ARG A 80 3.58 7.75 -6.53
CA ARG A 80 4.08 6.61 -5.74
C ARG A 80 3.03 5.94 -4.84
N PHE A 81 1.89 6.59 -4.59
CA PHE A 81 0.89 6.13 -3.63
C PHE A 81 -0.12 5.18 -4.28
N ARG A 82 0.34 3.97 -4.63
CA ARG A 82 -0.45 2.96 -5.34
C ARG A 82 -1.03 1.88 -4.43
N ASP A 83 -0.41 1.70 -3.26
CA ASP A 83 -0.79 0.72 -2.27
C ASP A 83 -1.52 1.40 -1.09
N LYS A 84 -2.24 0.59 -0.31
CA LYS A 84 -2.91 1.04 0.90
C LYS A 84 -1.89 1.57 1.92
N ILE A 85 -2.19 2.73 2.49
CA ILE A 85 -1.38 3.39 3.51
C ILE A 85 -2.04 3.14 4.86
N VAL A 86 -1.41 2.32 5.70
CA VAL A 86 -1.87 2.12 7.08
C VAL A 86 -1.34 3.25 7.95
N VAL A 87 -2.23 3.96 8.62
CA VAL A 87 -1.89 5.10 9.49
C VAL A 87 -2.03 4.69 10.96
N ASP A 88 -3.16 4.08 11.32
CA ASP A 88 -3.54 3.61 12.66
C ASP A 88 -3.23 4.61 13.79
N ARG A 89 -3.38 5.91 13.51
CA ARG A 89 -3.11 7.00 14.46
C ARG A 89 -3.78 8.30 14.04
N ALA A 90 -3.80 9.26 14.97
CA ALA A 90 -4.33 10.60 14.72
C ALA A 90 -5.74 10.56 14.12
N GLY A 91 -6.64 9.68 14.59
CA GLY A 91 -8.00 9.65 14.07
C GLY A 91 -8.16 8.98 12.70
N VAL A 92 -7.08 8.48 12.09
CA VAL A 92 -7.06 7.86 10.75
C VAL A 92 -6.54 6.43 10.84
N MET A 93 -7.34 5.48 10.35
CA MET A 93 -6.99 4.06 10.28
C MET A 93 -6.13 3.80 9.05
N GLU A 94 -6.63 4.16 7.87
CA GLU A 94 -5.97 3.88 6.60
C GLU A 94 -6.42 4.82 5.50
N ILE A 95 -5.58 4.96 4.48
CA ILE A 95 -5.88 5.66 3.23
C ILE A 95 -5.72 4.65 2.11
N ILE A 96 -6.77 4.48 1.31
CA ILE A 96 -6.83 3.51 0.20
C ILE A 96 -6.83 4.31 -1.12
N PRO A 97 -5.69 4.40 -1.81
CA PRO A 97 -5.61 5.08 -3.09
C PRO A 97 -6.18 4.20 -4.22
N SER A 98 -6.84 4.84 -5.18
CA SER A 98 -7.36 4.22 -6.39
C SER A 98 -7.41 5.24 -7.52
N THR A 99 -7.53 4.79 -8.77
CA THR A 99 -7.78 5.67 -9.90
C THR A 99 -9.23 5.57 -10.33
N THR A 100 -9.88 6.71 -10.55
CA THR A 100 -11.22 6.81 -11.14
C THR A 100 -11.16 7.61 -12.45
N GLY A 101 -12.23 7.56 -13.25
CA GLY A 101 -12.29 8.21 -14.56
C GLY A 101 -11.90 7.32 -15.73
N GLY A 102 -12.20 7.81 -16.94
CA GLY A 102 -11.95 7.09 -18.20
C GLY A 102 -10.59 7.45 -18.81
N THR A 103 -10.59 8.30 -19.84
CA THR A 103 -9.37 8.70 -20.56
C THR A 103 -8.43 9.57 -19.70
N VAL A 104 -9.00 10.36 -18.78
CA VAL A 104 -8.25 11.14 -17.79
C VAL A 104 -8.34 10.41 -16.45
N LYS A 105 -7.19 10.07 -15.87
CA LYS A 105 -7.12 9.37 -14.59
C LYS A 105 -7.17 10.39 -13.46
N ASN A 106 -8.16 10.25 -12.59
CA ASN A 106 -8.30 11.00 -11.36
C ASN A 106 -7.82 10.14 -10.19
N ALA A 107 -7.05 10.72 -9.28
CA ALA A 107 -6.70 10.08 -8.02
C ALA A 107 -7.91 10.12 -7.09
N ARG A 108 -8.28 8.96 -6.55
CA ARG A 108 -9.31 8.82 -5.53
C ARG A 108 -8.68 8.24 -4.27
N LEU A 109 -8.78 8.96 -3.17
CA LEU A 109 -8.34 8.52 -1.85
C LEU A 109 -9.59 8.24 -1.01
N GLU A 110 -9.75 6.99 -0.58
CA GLU A 110 -10.73 6.60 0.42
C GLU A 110 -10.04 6.55 1.78
N ILE A 111 -10.41 7.46 2.66
CA ILE A 111 -9.81 7.66 3.99
C ILE A 111 -10.75 7.06 5.02
N ILE A 112 -10.25 6.08 5.77
CA ILE A 112 -10.97 5.43 6.86
C ILE A 112 -10.49 6.02 8.18
N LEU A 113 -11.44 6.47 8.99
CA LEU A 113 -11.22 7.15 10.26
C LEU A 113 -11.42 6.20 11.44
N THR A 114 -10.74 6.45 12.56
CA THR A 114 -10.95 5.71 13.81
C THR A 114 -12.12 6.29 14.63
N VAL A 115 -12.42 7.58 14.40
CA VAL A 115 -13.50 8.31 15.05
C VAL A 115 -14.41 8.94 13.99
N PRO A 116 -15.73 9.05 14.24
CA PRO A 116 -16.61 9.74 13.33
C PRO A 116 -16.28 11.23 13.36
N ALA A 117 -16.00 11.83 12.21
CA ALA A 117 -15.49 13.19 12.17
C ALA A 117 -16.02 14.02 11.02
N ASP A 118 -16.23 15.30 11.32
CA ASP A 118 -16.53 16.29 10.30
C ASP A 118 -15.24 16.86 9.72
N VAL A 119 -14.89 16.36 8.54
CA VAL A 119 -13.73 16.85 7.77
C VAL A 119 -14.06 18.11 7.00
N GLU A 120 -13.21 19.13 7.18
CA GLU A 120 -13.24 20.42 6.51
C GLU A 120 -12.01 20.56 5.60
N PRO A 121 -12.19 20.63 4.27
CA PRO A 121 -11.09 20.78 3.32
C PRO A 121 -10.67 22.26 3.16
N THR A 122 -9.36 22.51 3.12
CA THR A 122 -8.76 23.80 2.79
C THR A 122 -7.68 23.60 1.74
N GLN A 123 -7.68 24.41 0.68
CA GLN A 123 -6.69 24.32 -0.38
C GLN A 123 -5.78 25.55 -0.41
N GLN A 124 -4.48 25.31 -0.58
CA GLN A 124 -3.48 26.35 -0.77
C GLN A 124 -2.56 25.96 -1.94
N GLY A 125 -2.93 26.38 -3.16
CA GLY A 125 -2.17 26.03 -4.37
C GLY A 125 -2.22 24.54 -4.70
N ASP A 126 -1.08 23.88 -4.56
CA ASP A 126 -0.82 22.45 -4.77
C ASP A 126 -0.96 21.59 -3.49
N LEU A 127 -1.37 22.20 -2.37
CA LEU A 127 -1.64 21.53 -1.12
C LEU A 127 -3.14 21.50 -0.82
N LEU A 128 -3.66 20.31 -0.53
CA LEU A 128 -4.99 20.09 0.05
C LEU A 128 -4.84 19.61 1.50
N VAL A 129 -5.44 20.35 2.43
CA VAL A 129 -5.48 19.99 3.86
C VAL A 129 -6.90 19.60 4.23
N LEU A 130 -7.07 18.43 4.85
CA LEU A 130 -8.33 17.94 5.38
C LEU A 130 -8.23 17.95 6.90
N ALA A 131 -8.95 18.86 7.55
CA ALA A 131 -8.88 19.04 9.00
C ALA A 131 -10.15 18.52 9.68
N PHE A 132 -10.02 17.86 10.83
CA PHE A 132 -11.16 17.48 11.66
C PHE A 132 -10.80 17.41 13.14
N SER A 133 -11.78 17.67 14.01
CA SER A 133 -11.58 17.55 15.46
C SER A 133 -11.32 16.10 15.86
N ASN A 134 -10.22 15.86 16.55
CA ASN A 134 -9.84 14.56 17.07
C ASN A 134 -9.53 14.64 18.57
N PRO A 135 -10.46 14.20 19.45
CA PRO A 135 -10.24 14.24 20.90
C PRO A 135 -9.09 13.33 21.37
N GLU A 136 -8.65 12.37 20.56
CA GLU A 136 -7.51 11.48 20.86
C GLU A 136 -6.16 12.20 20.65
N ALA A 137 -6.12 13.26 19.84
CA ALA A 137 -4.89 14.00 19.50
C ALA A 137 -4.23 14.68 20.72
N GLY A 138 -5.00 15.05 21.75
CA GLY A 138 -4.49 15.72 22.95
C GLY A 138 -3.66 14.85 23.90
N THR A 139 -3.57 13.54 23.64
CA THR A 139 -2.80 12.59 24.47
C THR A 139 -1.57 12.00 23.77
N ALA A 140 -1.35 12.33 22.49
CA ALA A 140 -0.16 11.91 21.76
C ALA A 140 0.99 12.92 21.98
N SER A 141 2.00 12.50 22.73
CA SER A 141 3.19 13.27 23.12
C SER A 141 3.83 14.02 21.94
N SER A 142 4.15 15.30 22.14
CA SER A 142 4.69 16.22 21.13
C SER A 142 6.08 15.85 20.58
N ALA A 143 6.74 14.82 21.11
CA ALA A 143 8.04 14.35 20.66
C ALA A 143 8.01 13.65 19.29
N SER A 144 6.84 13.17 18.84
CA SER A 144 6.70 12.41 17.59
C SER A 144 6.36 13.24 16.34
N TYR A 145 6.49 14.58 16.40
CA TYR A 145 6.14 15.51 15.31
C TYR A 145 7.31 16.28 14.69
N MET A 146 8.54 16.11 15.17
CA MET A 146 9.73 16.68 14.49
C MET A 146 10.28 15.64 13.51
N ASP A 147 10.84 16.09 12.38
CA ASP A 147 11.64 15.22 11.52
C ASP A 147 12.84 14.71 12.33
N ALA A 148 13.16 13.42 12.17
CA ALA A 148 14.26 12.79 12.89
C ALA A 148 15.58 13.46 12.51
N GLY A 149 16.41 13.75 13.50
CA GLY A 149 17.82 14.06 13.28
C GLY A 149 18.71 12.82 13.40
N THR A 150 18.23 11.81 14.13
CA THR A 150 19.03 10.64 14.52
C THR A 150 18.21 9.36 14.51
N VAL A 151 18.75 8.30 13.90
CA VAL A 151 18.33 6.92 14.18
C VAL A 151 18.95 6.50 15.50
N GLU A 152 18.12 6.21 16.49
CA GLU A 152 18.53 5.84 17.83
C GLU A 152 18.72 4.33 18.00
N LYS A 153 17.93 3.52 17.27
CA LYS A 153 17.93 2.08 17.46
C LYS A 153 17.52 1.32 16.20
N VAL A 154 18.19 0.19 15.94
CA VAL A 154 17.74 -0.81 14.96
C VAL A 154 17.64 -2.16 15.66
N GLU A 155 16.49 -2.81 15.55
CA GLU A 155 16.24 -4.09 16.20
C GLU A 155 15.58 -5.10 15.27
N LEU A 156 15.92 -6.37 15.47
CA LEU A 156 15.31 -7.50 14.76
C LEU A 156 14.37 -8.22 15.73
N ARG A 157 13.06 -8.11 15.49
CA ARG A 157 12.03 -8.85 16.22
C ARG A 157 11.63 -10.08 15.41
N ARG A 158 11.53 -11.25 16.06
CA ARG A 158 11.22 -12.51 15.39
C ARG A 158 9.89 -13.08 15.85
N TYR A 159 9.15 -13.61 14.90
CA TYR A 159 7.92 -14.34 15.11
C TYR A 159 7.96 -15.66 14.31
N THR A 160 6.98 -16.51 14.52
CA THR A 160 6.92 -17.85 13.92
C THR A 160 6.85 -17.82 12.39
N ASP A 161 6.15 -16.82 11.81
CA ASP A 161 5.87 -16.72 10.38
C ASP A 161 6.56 -15.52 9.69
N ARG A 162 7.19 -14.64 10.46
CA ARG A 162 7.77 -13.38 9.97
C ARG A 162 8.92 -12.88 10.85
N ALA A 163 9.75 -12.04 10.27
CA ALA A 163 10.77 -11.26 10.98
C ALA A 163 10.53 -9.77 10.71
N LEU A 164 10.65 -8.94 11.74
CA LEU A 164 10.51 -7.49 11.64
C LEU A 164 11.86 -6.83 11.91
N VAL A 165 12.31 -5.99 11.00
CA VAL A 165 13.39 -5.03 11.25
C VAL A 165 12.74 -3.71 11.62
N VAL A 166 12.92 -3.28 12.87
CA VAL A 166 12.34 -2.03 13.39
C VAL A 166 13.47 -1.02 13.57
N ILE A 167 13.37 0.10 12.88
CA ILE A 167 14.30 1.23 12.94
C ILE A 167 13.58 2.34 13.69
N THR A 168 14.12 2.80 14.82
CA THR A 168 13.55 3.86 15.67
C THR A 168 14.46 5.08 15.64
N GLY A 169 13.88 6.25 15.42
CA GLY A 169 14.57 7.54 15.47
C GLY A 169 14.05 8.46 16.57
N ASP A 170 14.70 9.60 16.74
CA ASP A 170 14.28 10.69 17.65
C ASP A 170 13.10 11.52 17.12
N GLY A 171 12.66 11.23 15.89
CA GLY A 171 11.55 11.90 15.21
C GLY A 171 10.99 11.08 14.03
N ARG A 172 10.20 11.71 13.19
CA ARG A 172 9.62 11.10 11.99
C ARG A 172 10.68 10.91 10.90
N MET A 173 10.66 9.75 10.23
CA MET A 173 11.59 9.42 9.15
C MET A 173 10.85 9.21 7.83
N TYR A 174 11.49 9.57 6.71
CA TYR A 174 10.98 9.36 5.34
C TYR A 174 11.89 8.41 4.55
N PRO A 175 11.89 7.12 4.90
CA PRO A 175 12.73 6.12 4.27
C PRO A 175 12.39 5.85 2.79
N GLU A 176 13.42 5.63 1.98
CA GLU A 176 13.34 5.02 0.65
C GLU A 176 13.80 3.55 0.73
N VAL A 177 12.96 2.61 0.27
CA VAL A 177 13.25 1.18 0.31
C VAL A 177 13.34 0.60 -1.09
N PHE A 178 14.41 -0.15 -1.35
CA PHE A 178 14.60 -0.84 -2.63
C PHE A 178 15.38 -2.14 -2.44
N GLU A 179 15.19 -3.09 -3.37
CA GLU A 179 15.94 -4.34 -3.40
C GLU A 179 17.21 -4.21 -4.24
N LEU A 180 18.30 -4.83 -3.78
CA LEU A 180 19.56 -4.94 -4.52
C LEU A 180 19.94 -6.42 -4.65
N ASP A 181 20.29 -6.83 -5.87
CA ASP A 181 20.76 -8.19 -6.22
C ASP A 181 19.80 -9.34 -5.81
N GLY A 182 18.54 -9.05 -5.46
CA GLY A 182 17.51 -10.02 -5.09
C GLY A 182 17.65 -10.66 -3.71
N ASN A 183 18.71 -10.32 -2.95
CA ASN A 183 18.97 -10.83 -1.61
C ASN A 183 19.38 -9.74 -0.60
N LYS A 184 19.24 -8.47 -0.97
CA LYS A 184 19.43 -7.33 -0.07
C LYS A 184 18.24 -6.40 -0.17
N VAL A 185 17.77 -5.95 0.98
CA VAL A 185 16.83 -4.83 1.08
C VAL A 185 17.58 -3.66 1.67
N VAL A 186 17.57 -2.54 0.97
CA VAL A 186 18.25 -1.31 1.36
C VAL A 186 17.18 -0.30 1.79
N VAL A 187 17.40 0.30 2.96
CA VAL A 187 16.57 1.36 3.52
C VAL A 187 17.43 2.60 3.65
N ASP A 188 17.19 3.60 2.82
CA ASP A 188 17.84 4.89 2.89
C ASP A 188 16.96 5.86 3.67
N ILE A 189 17.52 6.52 4.67
CA ILE A 189 16.83 7.52 5.49
C ILE A 189 17.57 8.85 5.28
N PRO A 190 17.09 9.71 4.35
CA PRO A 190 17.75 10.97 4.01
C PRO A 190 17.80 11.93 5.21
N ASP A 191 18.86 12.72 5.31
CA ASP A 191 19.06 13.79 6.29
C ASP A 191 19.02 13.35 7.78
N VAL A 192 19.11 12.04 8.04
CA VAL A 192 19.13 11.47 9.39
C VAL A 192 20.49 10.82 9.67
N SER A 193 21.14 11.21 10.77
CA SER A 193 22.38 10.59 11.29
C SER A 193 22.10 9.28 12.04
N SER A 194 23.11 8.48 12.41
CA SER A 194 22.87 7.23 13.13
C SER A 194 23.72 7.09 14.38
N SER A 195 23.05 6.91 15.52
CA SER A 195 23.68 6.44 16.77
C SER A 195 23.36 4.97 17.06
N ALA A 196 22.59 4.33 16.17
CA ALA A 196 22.07 2.99 16.37
C ALA A 196 23.13 1.91 16.14
N GLU A 197 23.20 0.95 17.05
CA GLU A 197 23.97 -0.27 16.85
C GLU A 197 23.19 -1.27 15.98
N ALA A 198 23.91 -1.96 15.09
CA ALA A 198 23.32 -3.03 14.29
C ALA A 198 23.06 -4.28 15.16
N PRO A 199 21.90 -4.97 14.99
CA PRO A 199 21.68 -6.27 15.62
C PRO A 199 22.80 -7.25 15.26
N THR A 200 23.16 -8.15 16.18
CA THR A 200 24.26 -9.12 15.95
C THR A 200 23.79 -10.56 15.83
N THR A 201 22.53 -10.84 16.16
CA THR A 201 21.94 -12.18 16.09
C THR A 201 20.96 -12.23 14.92
N PHE A 202 21.08 -13.21 14.02
CA PHE A 202 20.27 -13.33 12.80
C PHE A 202 19.67 -14.73 12.63
N ALA A 203 18.56 -14.83 11.87
CA ALA A 203 17.93 -16.09 11.49
C ALA A 203 17.02 -15.84 10.26
N PRO A 204 16.88 -16.82 9.34
CA PRO A 204 16.02 -16.67 8.17
C PRO A 204 14.61 -16.13 8.54
N PRO A 205 14.05 -15.22 7.72
CA PRO A 205 14.54 -14.78 6.42
C PRO A 205 15.63 -13.69 6.48
N VAL A 206 15.89 -13.09 7.64
CA VAL A 206 16.89 -12.01 7.80
C VAL A 206 18.24 -12.60 8.22
N MET A 207 19.21 -12.56 7.32
CA MET A 207 20.53 -13.14 7.47
C MET A 207 21.57 -12.14 8.02
N GLY A 208 21.32 -10.85 7.86
CA GLY A 208 22.19 -9.79 8.36
C GLY A 208 21.50 -8.44 8.34
N VAL A 209 21.88 -7.55 9.25
CA VAL A 209 21.47 -6.14 9.26
C VAL A 209 22.73 -5.32 9.49
N ARG A 210 22.95 -4.31 8.65
CA ARG A 210 24.08 -3.38 8.73
C ARG A 210 23.53 -1.97 8.71
N VAL A 211 24.06 -1.10 9.58
CA VAL A 211 23.69 0.31 9.67
C VAL A 211 24.94 1.12 9.32
N ASN A 212 24.85 1.91 8.27
CA ASN A 212 25.94 2.77 7.81
C ASN A 212 25.47 4.21 7.75
N GLU A 213 26.13 5.08 8.50
CA GLU A 213 25.96 6.53 8.34
C GLU A 213 26.75 7.02 7.13
N GLN A 214 26.12 7.87 6.32
CA GLN A 214 26.73 8.63 5.23
C GLN A 214 26.49 10.13 5.46
N ALA A 215 27.16 10.97 4.68
CA ALA A 215 27.14 12.43 4.88
C ALA A 215 25.73 13.06 4.78
N ASP A 216 24.80 12.44 4.05
CA ASP A 216 23.46 12.95 3.75
C ASP A 216 22.33 11.96 4.11
N ARG A 217 22.65 10.80 4.67
CA ARG A 217 21.64 9.75 4.96
C ARG A 217 22.16 8.68 5.91
N THR A 218 21.24 8.00 6.57
CA THR A 218 21.52 6.68 7.19
C THR A 218 21.05 5.58 6.25
N ARG A 219 21.93 4.65 5.90
CA ARG A 219 21.62 3.47 5.09
C ARG A 219 21.60 2.22 5.94
N VAL A 220 20.44 1.57 6.03
CA VAL A 220 20.31 0.24 6.64
C VAL A 220 20.25 -0.81 5.53
N VAL A 221 21.21 -1.73 5.52
CA VAL A 221 21.29 -2.83 4.56
C VAL A 221 20.91 -4.13 5.27
N ILE A 222 19.85 -4.76 4.79
CA ILE A 222 19.30 -6.00 5.34
C ILE A 222 19.60 -7.11 4.34
N ASP A 223 20.49 -8.03 4.73
CA ASP A 223 20.76 -9.24 3.97
C ASP A 223 19.64 -10.25 4.23
N VAL A 224 18.95 -10.70 3.19
CA VAL A 224 17.79 -11.60 3.28
C VAL A 224 18.00 -12.88 2.49
N ALA A 225 17.31 -13.95 2.87
CA ALA A 225 17.27 -15.19 2.11
C ALA A 225 16.56 -14.98 0.75
N ASP A 226 17.04 -15.65 -0.31
CA ASP A 226 16.50 -15.51 -1.67
C ASP A 226 14.97 -15.60 -1.73
N SER A 227 14.35 -14.59 -2.33
CA SER A 227 12.89 -14.47 -2.51
C SER A 227 12.09 -14.18 -1.23
N ALA A 228 12.70 -13.56 -0.22
CA ALA A 228 11.96 -13.05 0.94
C ALA A 228 11.16 -11.80 0.55
N GLY A 229 9.86 -11.98 0.27
CA GLY A 229 8.93 -10.87 0.12
C GLY A 229 8.92 -10.01 1.40
N HIS A 230 8.92 -8.69 1.20
CA HIS A 230 8.97 -7.72 2.28
C HIS A 230 7.86 -6.67 2.12
N ASP A 231 7.28 -6.27 3.24
CA ASP A 231 6.36 -5.14 3.35
C ASP A 231 7.00 -4.09 4.25
N MET A 232 6.59 -2.84 4.10
CA MET A 232 7.12 -1.72 4.87
C MET A 232 5.98 -0.86 5.40
N SER A 233 6.08 -0.46 6.66
CA SER A 233 5.22 0.55 7.28
C SER A 233 6.03 1.55 8.10
N THR A 234 5.46 2.73 8.34
CA THR A 234 6.01 3.72 9.26
C THR A 234 4.98 4.01 10.35
N GLU A 235 5.41 3.97 11.62
CA GLU A 235 4.56 4.16 12.78
C GLU A 235 5.25 5.15 13.73
N GLY A 236 4.72 6.37 13.87
CA GLY A 236 5.34 7.39 14.72
C GLY A 236 6.77 7.75 14.28
N ASN A 237 7.74 7.42 15.15
CA ASN A 237 9.19 7.56 14.94
C ASN A 237 9.85 6.23 14.52
N GLN A 238 9.08 5.26 14.04
CA GLN A 238 9.56 3.94 13.65
C GLN A 238 9.34 3.66 12.16
N VAL A 239 10.32 3.02 11.54
CA VAL A 239 10.21 2.36 10.24
C VAL A 239 10.25 0.85 10.50
N ILE A 240 9.25 0.13 10.01
CA ILE A 240 9.08 -1.30 10.25
C ILE A 240 9.11 -2.02 8.90
N LEU A 241 10.13 -2.86 8.69
CA LEU A 241 10.15 -3.79 7.56
C LEU A 241 9.74 -5.18 8.03
N THR A 242 8.71 -5.73 7.41
CA THR A 242 8.19 -7.07 7.68
C THR A 242 8.63 -8.02 6.58
N PHE A 243 9.43 -9.02 6.95
CA PHE A 243 9.89 -10.08 6.05
C PHE A 243 9.11 -11.35 6.34
N LYS A 244 8.44 -11.88 5.32
CA LYS A 244 7.78 -13.18 5.44
C LYS A 244 8.82 -14.28 5.52
N ALA A 245 8.70 -15.17 6.50
CA ALA A 245 9.59 -16.31 6.59
C ALA A 245 9.44 -17.17 5.32
N ALA A 246 10.50 -17.25 4.52
CA ALA A 246 10.57 -18.19 3.42
C ALA A 246 10.50 -19.60 4.02
N ALA A 247 9.45 -20.35 3.66
CA ALA A 247 9.37 -21.76 3.99
C ALA A 247 10.67 -22.43 3.48
N ALA A 248 11.44 -23.05 4.38
CA ALA A 248 12.71 -23.68 4.08
C ALA A 248 12.61 -24.46 2.75
N LYS A 249 13.40 -24.03 1.76
CA LYS A 249 13.50 -24.72 0.47
C LYS A 249 14.14 -26.09 0.72
N THR A 250 13.33 -27.13 0.82
CA THR A 250 13.79 -28.52 0.63
C THR A 250 14.37 -28.63 -0.79
N PRO A 251 15.55 -29.24 -0.99
CA PRO A 251 16.14 -29.37 -2.32
C PRO A 251 15.18 -30.05 -3.30
N ALA A 252 15.17 -29.54 -4.53
CA ALA A 252 14.27 -29.96 -5.60
C ALA A 252 14.44 -31.45 -5.96
N SER A 253 13.37 -32.21 -5.75
CA SER A 253 13.01 -33.35 -6.58
C SER A 253 11.49 -33.38 -6.74
N ALA A 254 11.03 -33.05 -7.96
CA ALA A 254 9.65 -33.12 -8.48
C ALA A 254 8.63 -32.04 -8.01
N PRO A 255 7.60 -31.71 -8.83
CA PRO A 255 6.78 -30.51 -8.69
C PRO A 255 6.03 -30.40 -7.35
N PRO A 256 5.99 -29.21 -6.69
CA PRO A 256 5.46 -29.06 -5.32
C PRO A 256 3.95 -29.21 -5.12
N ALA A 257 3.16 -29.36 -6.18
CA ALA A 257 1.70 -29.40 -6.09
C ALA A 257 1.17 -30.74 -5.53
N GLU A 258 1.82 -31.86 -5.81
CA GLU A 258 1.34 -33.18 -5.35
C GLU A 258 1.84 -33.59 -3.97
N GLN A 259 2.93 -32.99 -3.45
CA GLN A 259 3.55 -33.47 -2.22
C GLN A 259 3.01 -32.78 -0.96
N LYS A 260 2.51 -31.54 -1.06
CA LYS A 260 1.78 -30.93 0.07
C LYS A 260 0.44 -31.62 0.35
N MET A 261 -0.21 -32.24 -0.65
CA MET A 261 -1.42 -33.05 -0.42
C MET A 261 -1.12 -34.37 0.33
N ARG A 262 0.09 -34.93 0.18
CA ARG A 262 0.46 -36.20 0.83
C ARG A 262 0.86 -36.05 2.30
N ALA A 263 1.20 -34.84 2.75
CA ALA A 263 1.48 -34.56 4.16
C ALA A 263 0.21 -34.38 5.04
N PHE A 264 -0.98 -34.43 4.44
CA PHE A 264 -2.28 -34.43 5.14
C PHE A 264 -2.84 -35.85 5.39
N ALA A 265 -2.06 -36.91 5.12
CA ALA A 265 -2.51 -38.30 5.13
C ALA A 265 -2.59 -38.96 6.53
N THR A 266 -3.12 -38.26 7.53
CA THR A 266 -3.62 -38.91 8.76
C THR A 266 -5.10 -38.67 9.02
N LYS A 267 -5.79 -37.93 8.13
CA LYS A 267 -7.24 -37.74 8.17
C LYS A 267 -7.78 -37.97 6.76
N GLU A 268 -8.58 -39.01 6.59
CA GLU A 268 -9.26 -39.25 5.31
C GLU A 268 -10.29 -38.14 5.11
N TYR A 269 -10.15 -37.40 4.00
CA TYR A 269 -11.12 -36.40 3.57
C TYR A 269 -12.03 -37.06 2.53
N THR A 270 -13.33 -37.03 2.78
CA THR A 270 -14.35 -37.74 1.98
C THR A 270 -15.27 -36.78 1.24
N GLY A 271 -15.04 -35.47 1.36
CA GLY A 271 -15.86 -34.45 0.72
C GLY A 271 -15.78 -34.48 -0.81
N GLU A 272 -16.84 -34.01 -1.45
CA GLU A 272 -16.84 -33.71 -2.88
C GLU A 272 -15.73 -32.70 -3.21
N LYS A 273 -15.09 -32.90 -4.36
CA LYS A 273 -13.96 -32.08 -4.78
C LYS A 273 -14.45 -30.76 -5.38
N ILE A 274 -13.78 -29.68 -5.00
CA ILE A 274 -14.09 -28.31 -5.42
C ILE A 274 -12.86 -27.64 -6.02
N SER A 275 -13.09 -26.79 -7.02
CA SER A 275 -12.10 -25.87 -7.61
C SER A 275 -12.66 -24.45 -7.54
N ILE A 276 -12.07 -23.58 -6.70
CA ILE A 276 -12.62 -22.26 -6.36
C ILE A 276 -11.46 -21.28 -6.16
N ASP A 277 -11.59 -20.05 -6.63
CA ASP A 277 -10.60 -18.97 -6.45
C ASP A 277 -11.24 -17.83 -5.65
N PHE A 278 -10.81 -17.68 -4.39
CA PHE A 278 -11.21 -16.60 -3.49
C PHE A 278 -10.11 -15.55 -3.42
N GLN A 279 -10.47 -14.29 -3.60
CA GLN A 279 -9.57 -13.15 -3.44
C GLN A 279 -10.26 -12.14 -2.54
N ASP A 280 -9.66 -11.87 -1.38
CA ASP A 280 -10.16 -10.95 -0.36
C ASP A 280 -11.62 -11.22 0.07
N ALA A 281 -12.03 -12.49 0.12
CA ALA A 281 -13.42 -12.87 0.38
C ALA A 281 -13.70 -12.94 1.88
N GLU A 282 -14.87 -12.45 2.31
CA GLU A 282 -15.29 -12.56 3.71
C GLU A 282 -15.49 -14.02 4.12
N LEU A 283 -14.98 -14.38 5.31
CA LEU A 283 -15.09 -15.73 5.86
C LEU A 283 -16.52 -16.26 5.88
N ILE A 284 -17.49 -15.39 6.19
CA ILE A 284 -18.89 -15.79 6.27
C ILE A 284 -19.44 -16.23 4.91
N HIS A 285 -18.97 -15.63 3.80
CA HIS A 285 -19.34 -16.01 2.45
C HIS A 285 -18.68 -17.33 2.04
N ILE A 286 -17.44 -17.55 2.46
CA ILE A 286 -16.74 -18.80 2.21
C ILE A 286 -17.42 -19.97 2.93
N PHE A 287 -17.80 -19.80 4.21
CA PHE A 287 -18.54 -20.83 4.94
C PHE A 287 -19.92 -21.11 4.35
N ARG A 288 -20.63 -20.10 3.82
CA ARG A 288 -21.88 -20.31 3.08
C ARG A 288 -21.66 -21.14 1.82
N LEU A 289 -20.63 -20.85 1.04
CA LEU A 289 -20.34 -21.63 -0.16
C LEU A 289 -19.98 -23.08 0.17
N ILE A 290 -19.20 -23.30 1.24
CA ILE A 290 -18.91 -24.66 1.71
C ILE A 290 -20.19 -25.36 2.18
N ALA A 291 -21.14 -24.66 2.82
CA ALA A 291 -22.43 -25.21 3.19
C ALA A 291 -23.21 -25.69 1.95
N ASP A 292 -23.26 -24.86 0.91
CA ASP A 292 -23.97 -25.15 -0.35
C ASP A 292 -23.39 -26.38 -1.05
N VAL A 293 -22.06 -26.50 -1.11
CA VAL A 293 -21.40 -27.61 -1.79
C VAL A 293 -21.36 -28.89 -0.95
N SER A 294 -21.13 -28.78 0.36
CA SER A 294 -21.05 -29.93 1.25
C SER A 294 -22.42 -30.56 1.54
N GLY A 295 -23.49 -29.79 1.37
CA GLY A 295 -24.83 -30.13 1.81
C GLY A 295 -25.01 -30.07 3.33
N TYR A 296 -24.02 -29.64 4.12
CA TYR A 296 -24.14 -29.41 5.56
C TYR A 296 -24.71 -28.03 5.85
N ASN A 297 -25.48 -27.91 6.93
CA ASN A 297 -25.84 -26.61 7.46
C ASN A 297 -24.69 -26.08 8.31
N ILE A 298 -24.06 -24.98 7.91
CA ILE A 298 -22.96 -24.38 8.66
C ILE A 298 -23.47 -23.17 9.44
N VAL A 299 -23.34 -23.19 10.76
CA VAL A 299 -23.76 -22.12 11.66
C VAL A 299 -22.51 -21.46 12.23
N VAL A 300 -22.21 -20.27 11.74
CA VAL A 300 -21.00 -19.52 12.11
C VAL A 300 -21.31 -18.62 13.32
N SER A 301 -20.44 -18.63 14.34
CA SER A 301 -20.55 -17.71 15.47
C SER A 301 -20.40 -16.25 15.03
N PRO A 302 -21.14 -15.28 15.59
CA PRO A 302 -21.01 -13.85 15.26
C PRO A 302 -19.60 -13.28 15.46
N ALA A 303 -18.77 -13.93 16.28
CA ALA A 303 -17.38 -13.54 16.52
C ALA A 303 -16.41 -13.93 15.39
N VAL A 304 -16.86 -14.75 14.42
CA VAL A 304 -16.02 -15.16 13.28
C VAL A 304 -16.06 -14.06 12.22
N SER A 305 -14.98 -13.28 12.15
CA SER A 305 -14.78 -12.21 11.18
C SER A 305 -13.38 -12.30 10.57
N GLY A 306 -13.23 -11.75 9.36
CA GLY A 306 -11.97 -11.78 8.63
C GLY A 306 -12.16 -12.00 7.13
N LYS A 307 -11.11 -11.70 6.36
CA LYS A 307 -11.06 -11.90 4.92
C LYS A 307 -9.98 -12.89 4.55
N PHE A 308 -10.26 -13.76 3.57
CA PHE A 308 -9.39 -14.86 3.18
C PHE A 308 -9.24 -14.94 1.65
N SER A 309 -8.00 -15.18 1.20
CA SER A 309 -7.66 -15.39 -0.20
C SER A 309 -7.10 -16.81 -0.37
N MET A 310 -7.68 -17.60 -1.27
CA MET A 310 -7.28 -18.98 -1.52
C MET A 310 -7.74 -19.45 -2.90
N LYS A 311 -6.84 -20.11 -3.62
CA LYS A 311 -7.18 -20.87 -4.82
C LYS A 311 -7.13 -22.38 -4.55
N LEU A 312 -8.23 -23.04 -4.82
CA LEU A 312 -8.45 -24.47 -4.72
C LEU A 312 -8.58 -25.05 -6.13
N ASP A 313 -7.95 -26.20 -6.34
CA ASP A 313 -8.15 -26.98 -7.56
C ASP A 313 -8.29 -28.47 -7.22
N ASN A 314 -9.47 -29.02 -7.45
CA ASN A 314 -9.81 -30.42 -7.26
C ASN A 314 -9.56 -30.92 -5.82
N ILE A 315 -9.91 -30.10 -4.82
CA ILE A 315 -9.68 -30.37 -3.39
C ILE A 315 -10.99 -30.75 -2.70
N PRO A 316 -11.06 -31.81 -1.88
CA PRO A 316 -12.24 -32.11 -1.05
C PRO A 316 -12.68 -30.90 -0.20
N TRP A 317 -13.97 -30.58 -0.19
CA TRP A 317 -14.48 -29.40 0.54
C TRP A 317 -14.18 -29.47 2.06
N ASP A 318 -14.13 -30.66 2.63
CA ASP A 318 -13.85 -30.91 4.05
C ASP A 318 -12.37 -30.68 4.38
N GLN A 319 -11.48 -30.89 3.39
CA GLN A 319 -10.09 -30.47 3.45
C GLN A 319 -9.97 -28.94 3.35
N ALA A 320 -10.69 -28.31 2.44
CA ALA A 320 -10.72 -26.85 2.32
C ALA A 320 -11.20 -26.18 3.62
N LEU A 321 -12.29 -26.71 4.21
CA LEU A 321 -12.82 -26.26 5.49
C LEU A 321 -11.79 -26.37 6.62
N ASP A 322 -11.08 -27.50 6.70
CA ASP A 322 -10.05 -27.71 7.73
C ASP A 322 -8.88 -26.72 7.60
N ILE A 323 -8.51 -26.35 6.38
CA ILE A 323 -7.45 -25.34 6.14
C ILE A 323 -7.89 -23.96 6.65
N ILE A 324 -9.12 -23.55 6.34
CA ILE A 324 -9.67 -22.26 6.77
C ILE A 324 -9.73 -22.20 8.30
N LEU A 325 -10.25 -23.24 8.94
CA LEU A 325 -10.38 -23.29 10.40
C LEU A 325 -9.02 -23.15 11.10
N ARG A 326 -7.99 -23.84 10.60
CA ARG A 326 -6.63 -23.74 11.19
C ARG A 326 -6.00 -22.37 11.02
N ASN A 327 -6.24 -21.68 9.89
CA ASN A 327 -5.65 -20.37 9.64
C ASN A 327 -6.17 -19.29 10.59
N TYR A 328 -7.45 -19.36 10.96
CA TYR A 328 -8.09 -18.42 11.89
C TYR A 328 -8.19 -18.96 13.32
N ASN A 329 -7.51 -20.06 13.62
CA ASN A 329 -7.55 -20.73 14.92
C ASN A 329 -9.00 -21.03 15.40
N LEU A 330 -9.88 -21.34 14.45
CA LEU A 330 -11.28 -21.69 14.68
C LEU A 330 -11.42 -23.19 14.92
N SER A 331 -12.36 -23.56 15.77
CA SER A 331 -12.76 -24.94 15.99
C SER A 331 -14.10 -25.22 15.35
N LYS A 332 -14.32 -26.45 14.84
CA LYS A 332 -15.65 -26.92 14.45
C LYS A 332 -16.19 -27.99 15.40
N ARG A 333 -17.51 -28.03 15.54
CA ARG A 333 -18.27 -29.13 16.12
C ARG A 333 -19.26 -29.65 15.06
N VAL A 334 -19.26 -30.95 14.84
CA VAL A 334 -20.19 -31.59 13.89
C VAL A 334 -21.23 -32.36 14.69
N GLU A 335 -22.50 -32.02 14.48
CA GLU A 335 -23.67 -32.67 15.08
C GLU A 335 -24.64 -32.98 13.93
N ASP A 336 -24.78 -34.26 13.59
CA ASP A 336 -25.57 -34.75 12.45
C ASP A 336 -25.21 -34.05 11.12
N LYS A 337 -26.13 -33.25 10.58
CA LYS A 337 -25.99 -32.47 9.33
C LYS A 337 -25.71 -30.99 9.60
N ILE A 338 -25.21 -30.67 10.80
CA ILE A 338 -24.90 -29.30 11.23
C ILE A 338 -23.43 -29.21 11.64
N ILE A 339 -22.75 -28.19 11.13
CA ILE A 339 -21.40 -27.81 11.54
C ILE A 339 -21.49 -26.46 12.25
N ARG A 340 -20.92 -26.35 13.44
CA ARG A 340 -20.81 -25.12 14.22
C ARG A 340 -19.35 -24.77 14.46
#